data_AF-A0A4Y9Q5P9-F1
#
_entry.id   AF-A0A4Y9Q5P9-F1
#
_cell.length_a   1.000
_cell.length_b   1.000
_cell.length_c   1.000
_cell.angle_alpha   90.00
_cell.angle_beta   90.00
_cell.angle_gamma   90.00
#
_symmetry.space_group_name_H-M   'P 1'
#
loop_
_entity.id
_entity.type
_entity.pdbx_description
1 polymer ?
#
loop_
_entity_poly.entity_id
_entity_poly.type
_entity_poly.pdbx_seq_one_letter_code
_entity_poly.pdbx_strand_id
1 'polypeptide(L)'
;MTTREVATPSAVHPPEGTPSRHHGPIRHPIDLVRVALGLAVVGVGSLIAQQGQLSVFERDLFRLVNDLSGIVLPVAWLVMQLGNVVAVPTVAALAALTRRFRMARDLLVSGLLAYGLADLVKAVVGRERPAGLPVGAVLHEGATGGSGFISGHAAVAAALATAAAPYLGRRSRRTVWVLAWTVAVTRVYVGAHLPLDVLGGVAAGWAVGSLVHWVLGVPRWEPSVPRVAALLARFGLPVQELRPADVEARSSHPFEAVDDRGRRCYVKVLDPDRFERDWLYRLYRLLAARDIKDADAVAPLGQQAEHEAVAAMTARDRGVRVPSVILARGTDRGAVVAQEYVVGRPLSDLEPDERTPALLADVWQQVALLHAARIAHHDLVASSVLIDGDGRPWIVDFGNALTGADDADLAEDDAELMASLAMRSDVALVVDSALSVQGDDALAAALPGLAPLTLSAVTRSEERATPGRLSALRREVRRRLALPDPARPEFPPAGVVAHVLVGVGAATILVGVPLLAGASEVLRSVEVGGWRWLGGAVVLAFLGRAATA
;
A
#
# COMPACT_ATOMS: atom_id res chain seq x y z
N MET A 1 16.42 -7.82 73.97
CA MET A 1 17.41 -8.08 72.91
C MET A 1 16.78 -9.07 71.95
N THR A 2 16.17 -8.59 70.86
CA THR A 2 15.79 -9.38 69.68
C THR A 2 15.29 -8.41 68.60
N THR A 3 16.20 -8.08 67.71
CA THR A 3 15.99 -7.42 66.42
C THR A 3 15.09 -8.29 65.53
N ARG A 4 14.03 -7.70 64.96
CA ARG A 4 13.22 -8.32 63.90
C ARG A 4 13.58 -7.64 62.59
N GLU A 5 14.21 -8.40 61.71
CA GLU A 5 14.60 -8.00 60.36
C GLU A 5 13.38 -7.59 59.53
N VAL A 6 13.53 -6.48 58.82
CA VAL A 6 12.62 -6.01 57.78
C VAL A 6 12.89 -6.84 56.54
N ALA A 7 11.91 -7.64 56.12
CA ALA A 7 12.00 -8.41 54.89
C ALA A 7 11.95 -7.49 53.66
N THR A 8 12.99 -7.56 52.85
CA THR A 8 13.13 -6.95 51.53
C THR A 8 12.04 -7.50 50.58
N PRO A 9 11.38 -6.68 49.75
CA PRO A 9 10.45 -7.21 48.75
C PRO A 9 11.22 -8.08 47.74
N SER A 10 10.78 -9.32 47.62
CA SER A 10 11.33 -10.34 46.74
C SER A 10 11.37 -9.85 45.29
N ALA A 11 12.55 -9.96 44.67
CA ALA A 11 12.74 -9.76 43.24
C ALA A 11 11.77 -10.66 42.48
N VAL A 12 10.87 -10.05 41.71
CA VAL A 12 10.04 -10.76 40.73
C VAL A 12 11.00 -11.19 39.61
N HIS A 13 11.29 -12.48 39.54
CA HIS A 13 11.97 -13.06 38.40
C HIS A 13 11.16 -12.74 37.13
N PRO A 14 11.79 -12.21 36.07
CA PRO A 14 11.10 -11.98 34.81
C PRO A 14 10.62 -13.34 34.27
N PRO A 15 9.35 -13.48 33.83
CA PRO A 15 8.91 -14.69 33.17
C PRO A 15 9.78 -14.92 31.93
N GLU A 16 10.32 -16.13 31.84
CA GLU A 16 11.11 -16.61 30.71
C GLU A 16 10.34 -16.41 29.40
N GLY A 17 11.10 -15.96 28.38
CA GLY A 17 10.68 -15.59 27.04
C GLY A 17 9.32 -16.10 26.57
N THR A 18 8.34 -15.19 26.54
CA THR A 18 7.24 -15.31 25.59
C THR A 18 7.84 -15.37 24.19
N PRO A 19 7.57 -16.42 23.40
CA PRO A 19 8.09 -16.53 22.05
C PRO A 19 7.61 -15.32 21.26
N SER A 20 8.54 -14.56 20.68
CA SER A 20 8.22 -13.51 19.72
C SER A 20 7.29 -14.13 18.68
N ARG A 21 6.03 -13.71 18.64
CA ARG A 21 5.09 -14.10 17.59
C ARG A 21 5.75 -13.73 16.26
N HIS A 22 6.27 -14.72 15.55
CA HIS A 22 6.88 -14.49 14.24
C HIS A 22 5.76 -14.09 13.29
N HIS A 23 5.55 -12.79 13.11
CA HIS A 23 4.59 -12.30 12.13
C HIS A 23 4.93 -12.89 10.77
N GLY A 24 3.91 -13.45 10.12
CA GLY A 24 4.01 -14.02 8.80
C GLY A 24 4.52 -12.99 7.77
N PRO A 25 5.04 -13.44 6.64
CA PRO A 25 5.46 -12.54 5.57
C PRO A 25 4.26 -11.72 5.05
N ILE A 26 4.49 -10.44 4.76
CA ILE A 26 3.45 -9.50 4.31
C ILE A 26 3.43 -9.44 2.79
N ARG A 27 2.23 -9.36 2.20
CA ARG A 27 2.03 -9.25 0.74
C ARG A 27 1.49 -7.88 0.40
N HIS A 28 2.10 -7.21 -0.57
CA HIS A 28 1.65 -5.89 -1.00
C HIS A 28 0.95 -5.94 -2.36
N PRO A 29 -0.27 -5.39 -2.49
CA PRO A 29 -0.97 -5.31 -3.78
C PRO A 29 -0.18 -4.55 -4.85
N ILE A 30 0.67 -3.61 -4.45
CA ILE A 30 1.51 -2.84 -5.38
C ILE A 30 2.44 -3.74 -6.20
N ASP A 31 2.85 -4.88 -5.66
CA ASP A 31 3.72 -5.80 -6.38
C ASP A 31 3.02 -6.38 -7.61
N LEU A 32 1.68 -6.56 -7.59
CA LEU A 32 0.90 -6.94 -8.78
C LEU A 32 0.88 -5.84 -9.84
N VAL A 33 0.84 -4.57 -9.42
CA VAL A 33 0.92 -3.43 -10.35
C VAL A 33 2.29 -3.42 -11.05
N ARG A 34 3.37 -3.69 -10.30
CA ARG A 34 4.73 -3.83 -10.86
C ARG A 34 4.82 -4.98 -11.85
N VAL A 35 4.23 -6.12 -11.51
CA VAL A 35 4.11 -7.26 -12.43
C VAL A 35 3.40 -6.86 -13.71
N ALA A 36 2.23 -6.23 -13.62
CA ALA A 36 1.46 -5.80 -14.78
C ALA A 36 2.24 -4.80 -15.66
N LEU A 37 2.91 -3.81 -15.04
CA LEU A 37 3.74 -2.84 -15.77
C LEU A 37 4.95 -3.48 -16.43
N GLY A 38 5.67 -4.35 -15.73
CA GLY A 38 6.81 -5.06 -16.33
C GLY A 38 6.40 -5.98 -17.47
N LEU A 39 5.28 -6.70 -17.32
CA LEU A 39 4.70 -7.50 -18.40
C LEU A 39 4.22 -6.64 -19.58
N ALA A 40 3.65 -5.46 -19.34
CA ALA A 40 3.26 -4.53 -20.39
C ALA A 40 4.49 -4.04 -21.19
N VAL A 41 5.59 -3.69 -20.51
CA VAL A 41 6.85 -3.30 -21.18
C VAL A 41 7.42 -4.46 -21.99
N VAL A 42 7.42 -5.68 -21.45
CA VAL A 42 7.87 -6.87 -22.19
C VAL A 42 6.96 -7.14 -23.39
N GLY A 43 5.64 -7.04 -23.23
CA GLY A 43 4.66 -7.28 -24.29
C GLY A 43 4.75 -6.27 -25.42
N VAL A 44 4.76 -4.97 -25.08
CA VAL A 44 4.95 -3.88 -26.06
C VAL A 44 6.32 -3.99 -26.73
N GLY A 45 7.37 -4.27 -25.96
CA GLY A 45 8.72 -4.48 -26.49
C GLY A 45 8.80 -5.69 -27.45
N SER A 46 8.06 -6.77 -27.15
CA SER A 46 7.95 -7.95 -28.03
C SER A 46 7.28 -7.59 -29.35
N LEU A 47 6.20 -6.82 -29.31
CA LEU A 47 5.51 -6.36 -30.52
C LEU A 47 6.41 -5.47 -31.38
N ILE A 48 7.15 -4.55 -30.76
CA ILE A 48 8.12 -3.69 -31.48
C ILE A 48 9.25 -4.54 -32.06
N ALA A 49 9.81 -5.48 -31.28
CA ALA A 49 10.89 -6.36 -31.71
C ALA A 49 10.48 -7.26 -32.90
N GLN A 50 9.24 -7.74 -32.92
CA GLN A 50 8.70 -8.59 -33.99
C GLN A 50 8.45 -7.84 -35.31
N GLN A 51 8.40 -6.51 -35.30
CA GLN A 51 8.29 -5.74 -36.55
C GLN A 51 9.52 -5.90 -37.45
N GLY A 52 10.65 -6.35 -36.91
CA GLY A 52 11.89 -6.55 -37.66
C GLY A 52 12.54 -5.25 -38.17
N GLN A 53 11.98 -4.09 -37.81
CA GLN A 53 12.50 -2.78 -38.17
C GLN A 53 13.30 -2.21 -37.00
N LEU A 54 14.53 -1.78 -37.28
CA LEU A 54 15.34 -1.07 -36.30
C LEU A 54 15.12 0.43 -36.44
N SER A 55 14.56 1.04 -35.39
CA SER A 55 14.39 2.50 -35.36
C SER A 55 15.74 3.23 -35.37
N VAL A 56 15.77 4.42 -35.98
CA VAL A 56 16.96 5.29 -35.98
C VAL A 56 17.35 5.64 -34.54
N PHE A 57 16.37 5.94 -33.70
CA PHE A 57 16.59 6.25 -32.29
C PHE A 57 17.27 5.11 -31.52
N GLU A 58 16.80 3.86 -31.68
CA GLU A 58 17.40 2.70 -31.00
C GLU A 58 18.84 2.44 -31.50
N ARG A 59 19.09 2.65 -32.79
CA ARG A 59 20.44 2.54 -33.38
C ARG A 59 21.39 3.60 -32.82
N ASP A 60 20.96 4.85 -32.76
CA ASP A 60 21.80 5.95 -32.27
C ASP A 60 22.10 5.79 -30.77
N LEU A 61 21.12 5.37 -29.99
CA LEU A 61 21.30 5.04 -28.58
C LEU A 61 22.26 3.85 -28.38
N PHE A 62 22.16 2.83 -29.24
CA PHE A 62 23.10 1.71 -29.24
C PHE A 62 24.53 2.19 -29.51
N ARG A 63 24.74 2.99 -30.56
CA ARG A 63 26.08 3.51 -30.94
C ARG A 63 26.69 4.41 -29.89
N LEU A 64 25.88 5.27 -29.25
CA LEU A 64 26.32 6.13 -28.15
C LEU A 64 27.05 5.34 -27.04
N VAL A 65 26.61 4.11 -26.78
CA VAL A 65 27.20 3.24 -25.76
C VAL A 65 28.26 2.29 -26.35
N ASN A 66 28.02 1.74 -27.54
CA ASN A 66 28.87 0.72 -28.16
C ASN A 66 30.20 1.29 -28.70
N ASP A 67 30.21 2.56 -29.12
CA ASP A 67 31.39 3.25 -29.66
C ASP A 67 32.38 3.73 -28.57
N LEU A 68 32.08 3.45 -27.29
CA LEU A 68 33.00 3.74 -26.20
C LEU A 68 34.30 2.92 -26.32
N SER A 69 35.40 3.49 -25.83
CA SER A 69 36.74 2.90 -25.93
C SER A 69 36.85 1.54 -25.23
N GLY A 70 37.57 0.61 -25.88
CA GLY A 70 37.92 -0.71 -25.34
C GLY A 70 38.64 -0.70 -23.99
N ILE A 71 39.18 0.44 -23.54
CA ILE A 71 39.80 0.60 -22.22
C ILE A 71 38.82 0.24 -21.08
N VAL A 72 37.52 0.44 -21.30
CA VAL A 72 36.48 0.17 -20.30
C VAL A 72 36.15 -1.34 -20.21
N LEU A 73 36.57 -2.14 -21.19
CA LEU A 73 36.19 -3.55 -21.33
C LEU A 73 36.48 -4.40 -20.08
N PRO A 74 37.66 -4.34 -19.42
CA PRO A 74 37.92 -5.19 -18.25
C PRO A 74 36.93 -4.95 -17.10
N VAL A 75 36.57 -3.69 -16.86
CA VAL A 75 35.62 -3.30 -15.82
C VAL A 75 34.20 -3.68 -16.23
N ALA A 76 33.82 -3.40 -17.49
CA ALA A 76 32.52 -3.76 -18.03
C ALA A 76 32.28 -5.28 -17.97
N TRP A 77 33.29 -6.06 -18.32
CA TRP A 77 33.27 -7.53 -18.29
C TRP A 77 33.05 -8.07 -16.88
N LEU A 78 33.77 -7.53 -15.89
CA LEU A 78 33.62 -7.94 -14.49
C LEU A 78 32.20 -7.66 -13.97
N VAL A 79 31.69 -6.46 -14.20
CA VAL A 79 30.34 -6.06 -13.73
C VAL A 79 29.28 -6.91 -14.42
N MET A 80 29.44 -7.19 -15.71
CA MET A 80 28.50 -8.00 -16.49
C MET A 80 28.27 -9.40 -15.90
N GLN A 81 29.28 -10.01 -15.27
CA GLN A 81 29.13 -11.34 -14.64
C GLN A 81 28.10 -11.38 -13.52
N LEU A 82 27.73 -10.23 -12.94
CA LEU A 82 26.65 -10.14 -11.94
C LEU A 82 25.27 -10.52 -12.51
N GLY A 83 25.08 -10.43 -13.83
CA GLY A 83 23.86 -10.89 -14.53
C GLY A 83 23.94 -12.33 -15.03
N ASN A 84 25.06 -13.02 -14.84
CA ASN A 84 25.23 -14.39 -15.31
C ASN A 84 24.33 -15.34 -14.49
N VAL A 85 23.80 -16.41 -15.09
CA VAL A 85 22.97 -17.41 -14.40
C VAL A 85 23.69 -18.04 -13.20
N VAL A 86 25.03 -18.16 -13.26
CA VAL A 86 25.86 -18.66 -12.15
C VAL A 86 25.82 -17.71 -10.94
N ALA A 87 25.61 -16.41 -11.15
CA ALA A 87 25.50 -15.45 -10.04
C ALA A 87 24.29 -15.76 -9.14
N VAL A 88 23.23 -16.37 -9.67
CA VAL A 88 22.01 -16.70 -8.91
C VAL A 88 22.31 -17.64 -7.73
N PRO A 89 22.83 -18.87 -7.93
CA PRO A 89 23.18 -19.75 -6.81
C PRO A 89 24.31 -19.19 -5.94
N THR A 90 25.28 -18.45 -6.50
CA THR A 90 26.37 -17.86 -5.71
C THR A 90 25.87 -16.83 -4.70
N VAL A 91 25.04 -15.86 -5.14
CA VAL A 91 24.52 -14.82 -4.25
C VAL A 91 23.49 -15.40 -3.28
N ALA A 92 22.68 -16.37 -3.71
CA ALA A 92 21.77 -17.09 -2.81
C ALA A 92 22.54 -17.87 -1.73
N ALA A 93 23.64 -18.57 -2.08
CA ALA A 93 24.49 -19.25 -1.12
C ALA A 93 25.14 -18.29 -0.12
N LEU A 94 25.64 -17.13 -0.58
CA LEU A 94 26.19 -16.10 0.30
C LEU A 94 25.14 -15.56 1.29
N ALA A 95 23.91 -15.34 0.82
CA ALA A 95 22.80 -14.96 1.70
C ALA A 95 22.47 -16.06 2.72
N ALA A 96 22.52 -17.34 2.32
CA ALA A 96 22.29 -18.47 3.22
C ALA A 96 23.41 -18.61 4.28
N LEU A 97 24.68 -18.41 3.89
CA LEU A 97 25.84 -18.43 4.80
C LEU A 97 25.75 -17.34 5.88
N THR A 98 25.15 -16.20 5.56
CA THR A 98 24.86 -15.12 6.51
C THR A 98 23.54 -15.33 7.28
N ARG A 99 22.98 -16.55 7.24
CA ARG A 99 21.71 -16.96 7.86
C ARG A 99 20.48 -16.17 7.39
N ARG A 100 20.55 -15.54 6.22
CA ARG A 100 19.43 -14.81 5.59
C ARG A 100 18.65 -15.73 4.64
N PHE A 101 18.11 -16.82 5.17
CA PHE A 101 17.49 -17.88 4.36
C PHE A 101 16.31 -17.40 3.49
N ARG A 102 15.49 -16.46 3.98
CA ARG A 102 14.40 -15.87 3.20
C ARG A 102 14.93 -15.11 1.97
N MET A 103 15.96 -14.28 2.17
CA MET A 103 16.64 -13.57 1.08
C MET A 103 17.26 -14.55 0.09
N ALA A 104 17.92 -15.61 0.58
CA ALA A 104 18.52 -16.64 -0.26
C ALA A 104 17.48 -17.34 -1.16
N ARG A 105 16.34 -17.74 -0.57
CA ARG A 105 15.20 -18.32 -1.30
C ARG A 105 14.71 -17.37 -2.39
N ASP A 106 14.43 -16.12 -2.03
CA ASP A 106 13.84 -15.15 -2.97
C ASP A 106 14.79 -14.83 -4.13
N LEU A 107 16.10 -14.72 -3.85
CA LEU A 107 17.14 -14.57 -4.88
C LEU A 107 17.18 -15.77 -5.83
N LEU A 108 17.18 -16.99 -5.28
CA LEU A 108 17.27 -18.22 -6.07
C LEU A 108 16.03 -18.36 -6.97
N VAL A 109 14.83 -18.26 -6.39
CA VAL A 109 13.57 -18.39 -7.12
C VAL A 109 13.44 -17.30 -8.19
N SER A 110 13.69 -16.03 -7.84
CA SER A 110 13.56 -14.93 -8.80
C SER A 110 14.57 -15.02 -9.93
N GLY A 111 15.83 -15.35 -9.63
CA GLY A 111 16.88 -15.47 -10.64
C GLY A 111 16.62 -16.61 -11.62
N LEU A 112 16.20 -17.78 -11.14
CA LEU A 112 15.88 -18.93 -12.00
C LEU A 112 14.63 -18.68 -12.85
N LEU A 113 13.58 -18.10 -12.28
CA LEU A 113 12.37 -17.74 -13.02
C LEU A 113 12.66 -16.67 -14.08
N ALA A 114 13.48 -15.67 -13.77
CA ALA A 114 13.85 -14.64 -14.74
C ALA A 114 14.70 -15.19 -15.88
N TYR A 115 15.62 -16.12 -15.58
CA TYR A 115 16.39 -16.83 -16.59
C TYR A 115 15.48 -17.63 -17.53
N GLY A 116 14.59 -18.46 -16.97
CA GLY A 116 13.63 -19.25 -17.76
C GLY A 116 12.67 -18.40 -18.59
N LEU A 117 12.17 -17.29 -18.01
CA LEU A 117 11.31 -16.34 -18.73
C LEU A 117 12.06 -15.67 -19.91
N ALA A 118 13.32 -15.29 -19.71
CA ALA A 118 14.12 -14.71 -20.78
C ALA A 118 14.36 -15.69 -21.93
N ASP A 119 14.58 -16.97 -21.63
CA ASP A 119 14.72 -18.02 -22.65
C ASP A 119 13.41 -18.25 -23.42
N LEU A 120 12.28 -18.30 -22.71
CA LEU A 120 10.95 -18.41 -23.32
C LEU A 120 10.65 -17.23 -24.26
N VAL A 121 10.88 -15.99 -23.81
CA VAL A 121 10.64 -14.79 -24.62
C VAL A 121 11.53 -14.79 -25.86
N LYS A 122 12.80 -15.20 -25.74
CA LYS A 122 13.72 -15.32 -26.88
C LYS A 122 13.25 -16.33 -27.92
N ALA A 123 12.69 -17.46 -27.48
CA ALA A 123 12.15 -18.49 -28.36
C ALA A 123 10.90 -18.00 -29.13
N VAL A 124 10.07 -17.16 -28.50
CA VAL A 124 8.85 -16.62 -29.10
C VAL A 124 9.11 -15.42 -30.02
N VAL A 125 9.98 -14.49 -29.60
CA VAL A 125 10.19 -13.23 -30.32
C VAL A 125 11.19 -13.38 -31.47
N GLY A 126 12.22 -14.22 -31.32
CA GLY A 126 13.16 -14.52 -32.39
C GLY A 126 13.94 -13.32 -32.95
N ARG A 127 14.03 -12.19 -32.20
CA ARG A 127 14.73 -10.98 -32.66
C ARG A 127 16.21 -11.25 -32.86
N GLU A 128 16.79 -10.80 -33.96
CA GLU A 128 18.24 -10.85 -34.19
C GLU A 128 19.04 -9.96 -33.23
N ARG A 129 20.31 -10.32 -33.00
CA ARG A 129 21.27 -9.52 -32.21
C ARG A 129 21.94 -8.43 -33.05
N PRO A 130 22.59 -7.43 -32.43
CA PRO A 130 23.29 -6.36 -33.14
C PRO A 130 24.27 -6.86 -34.22
N ALA A 131 24.94 -8.01 -34.00
CA ALA A 131 25.85 -8.61 -34.98
C ALA A 131 25.19 -9.00 -36.31
N GLY A 132 23.89 -9.33 -36.30
CA GLY A 132 23.11 -9.67 -37.51
C GLY A 132 22.43 -8.45 -38.16
N LEU A 133 22.43 -7.29 -37.50
CA LEU A 133 21.72 -6.11 -37.94
C LEU A 133 22.66 -5.07 -38.57
N PRO A 134 22.19 -4.23 -39.51
CA PRO A 134 23.00 -3.18 -40.14
C PRO A 134 23.18 -1.97 -39.20
N VAL A 135 23.75 -2.21 -38.03
CA VAL A 135 24.02 -1.19 -36.99
C VAL A 135 25.47 -0.72 -36.97
N GLY A 136 26.39 -1.46 -37.59
CA GLY A 136 27.83 -1.17 -37.50
C GLY A 136 28.37 -1.42 -36.10
N ALA A 137 27.99 -2.53 -35.47
CA ALA A 137 28.36 -2.85 -34.10
C ALA A 137 29.85 -3.14 -33.95
N VAL A 138 30.47 -2.57 -32.91
CA VAL A 138 31.77 -2.97 -32.39
C VAL A 138 31.57 -4.16 -31.47
N LEU A 139 32.00 -5.35 -31.90
CA LEU A 139 31.84 -6.61 -31.15
C LEU A 139 33.03 -6.82 -30.20
N HIS A 140 33.01 -6.15 -29.05
CA HIS A 140 34.13 -6.18 -28.08
C HIS A 140 34.43 -7.59 -27.52
N GLU A 141 33.46 -8.50 -27.50
CA GLU A 141 33.64 -9.92 -27.09
C GLU A 141 33.58 -10.91 -28.26
N GLY A 142 33.52 -10.42 -29.51
CA GLY A 142 33.26 -11.24 -30.69
C GLY A 142 31.77 -11.53 -30.94
N ALA A 143 31.48 -12.21 -32.05
CA ALA A 143 30.11 -12.48 -32.47
C ALA A 143 29.44 -13.50 -31.54
N THR A 144 28.33 -13.10 -30.91
CA THR A 144 27.50 -14.00 -30.12
C THR A 144 26.21 -14.33 -30.89
N GLY A 145 25.97 -15.61 -31.15
CA GLY A 145 24.77 -16.08 -31.87
C GLY A 145 23.50 -16.11 -31.00
N GLY A 146 22.35 -16.34 -31.66
CA GLY A 146 21.04 -16.55 -31.03
C GLY A 146 20.19 -15.28 -30.89
N SER A 147 18.99 -15.41 -30.29
CA SER A 147 18.03 -14.31 -30.17
C SER A 147 18.50 -13.20 -29.21
N GLY A 148 18.14 -11.96 -29.54
CA GLY A 148 18.46 -10.73 -28.82
C GLY A 148 17.43 -10.36 -27.75
N PHE A 149 16.15 -10.26 -28.11
CA PHE A 149 15.09 -9.82 -27.19
C PHE A 149 14.53 -10.98 -26.35
N ILE A 150 14.49 -10.94 -25.03
CA ILE A 150 15.05 -9.95 -24.09
C ILE A 150 16.48 -10.29 -23.65
N SER A 151 17.20 -9.32 -23.06
CA SER A 151 18.51 -9.59 -22.46
C SER A 151 18.40 -10.40 -21.16
N GLY A 152 18.91 -11.64 -21.19
CA GLY A 152 18.92 -12.53 -20.02
C GLY A 152 19.77 -12.02 -18.86
N HIS A 153 20.92 -11.39 -19.14
CA HIS A 153 21.78 -10.82 -18.09
C HIS A 153 21.08 -9.66 -17.35
N ALA A 154 20.41 -8.79 -18.10
CA ALA A 154 19.63 -7.71 -17.53
C ALA A 154 18.43 -8.23 -16.72
N ALA A 155 17.75 -9.27 -17.21
CA ALA A 155 16.64 -9.92 -16.51
C ALA A 155 17.07 -10.54 -15.17
N VAL A 156 18.16 -11.32 -15.16
CA VAL A 156 18.68 -11.92 -13.93
C VAL A 156 19.14 -10.84 -12.95
N ALA A 157 19.91 -9.85 -13.40
CA ALA A 157 20.41 -8.79 -12.52
C ALA A 157 19.26 -7.97 -11.90
N ALA A 158 18.23 -7.61 -12.68
CA ALA A 158 17.06 -6.89 -12.19
C ALA A 158 16.20 -7.76 -11.24
N ALA A 159 16.08 -9.07 -11.51
CA ALA A 159 15.38 -9.99 -10.62
C ALA A 159 16.09 -10.13 -9.27
N LEU A 160 17.43 -10.26 -9.27
CA LEU A 160 18.23 -10.31 -8.04
C LEU A 160 18.14 -8.98 -7.26
N ALA A 161 18.23 -7.84 -7.95
CA ALA A 161 18.10 -6.52 -7.32
C ALA A 161 16.70 -6.31 -6.71
N THR A 162 15.65 -6.73 -7.43
CA THR A 162 14.27 -6.69 -6.93
C THR A 162 14.13 -7.61 -5.72
N ALA A 163 14.51 -8.89 -5.84
CA ALA A 163 14.42 -9.88 -4.76
C ALA A 163 15.16 -9.46 -3.48
N ALA A 164 16.34 -8.84 -3.61
CA ALA A 164 17.15 -8.36 -2.49
C ALA A 164 16.58 -7.11 -1.81
N ALA A 165 15.79 -6.29 -2.52
CA ALA A 165 15.43 -4.94 -2.08
C ALA A 165 14.78 -4.87 -0.67
N PRO A 166 13.86 -5.79 -0.26
CA PRO A 166 13.24 -5.75 1.06
C PRO A 166 14.19 -6.11 2.22
N TYR A 167 15.35 -6.71 1.91
CA TYR A 167 16.34 -7.17 2.88
C TYR A 167 17.51 -6.19 3.06
N LEU A 168 17.51 -5.09 2.29
CA LEU A 168 18.61 -4.15 2.20
C LEU A 168 18.18 -2.77 2.67
N GLY A 169 19.08 -2.08 3.39
CA GLY A 169 18.89 -0.67 3.70
C GLY A 169 18.93 0.22 2.45
N ARG A 170 18.43 1.45 2.56
CA ARG A 170 18.30 2.44 1.48
C ARG A 170 19.52 2.58 0.56
N ARG A 171 20.73 2.65 1.12
CA ARG A 171 21.97 2.81 0.33
C ARG A 171 22.27 1.56 -0.49
N SER A 172 22.26 0.39 0.16
CA SER A 172 22.50 -0.89 -0.50
C SER A 172 21.46 -1.20 -1.57
N ARG A 173 20.18 -0.84 -1.34
CA ARG A 173 19.11 -0.93 -2.35
C ARG A 173 19.42 -0.12 -3.61
N ARG A 174 19.90 1.13 -3.45
CA ARG A 174 20.34 1.95 -4.60
C ARG A 174 21.53 1.30 -5.30
N THR A 175 22.51 0.81 -4.54
CA THR A 175 23.69 0.15 -5.10
C THR A 175 23.32 -1.06 -5.96
N VAL A 176 22.44 -1.96 -5.50
CA VAL A 176 22.07 -3.15 -6.30
C VAL A 176 21.31 -2.78 -7.58
N TRP A 177 20.49 -1.73 -7.56
CA TRP A 177 19.82 -1.24 -8.77
C TRP A 177 20.77 -0.53 -9.74
N VAL A 178 21.73 0.25 -9.22
CA VAL A 178 22.80 0.82 -10.05
C VAL A 178 23.62 -0.29 -10.71
N LEU A 179 23.97 -1.34 -9.97
CA LEU A 179 24.67 -2.51 -10.51
C LEU A 179 23.84 -3.21 -11.59
N ALA A 180 22.54 -3.44 -11.35
CA ALA A 180 21.65 -4.05 -12.35
C ALA A 180 21.55 -3.24 -13.65
N TRP A 181 21.43 -1.91 -13.54
CA TRP A 181 21.47 -1.01 -14.70
C TRP A 181 22.84 -1.00 -15.37
N THR A 182 23.92 -1.07 -14.61
CA THR A 182 25.27 -1.14 -15.16
C THR A 182 25.46 -2.44 -15.95
N VAL A 183 25.01 -3.59 -15.44
CA VAL A 183 24.98 -4.87 -16.18
C VAL A 183 24.19 -4.72 -17.47
N ALA A 184 23.03 -4.08 -17.42
CA ALA A 184 22.19 -3.79 -18.57
C ALA A 184 22.96 -3.00 -19.65
N VAL A 185 23.58 -1.88 -19.26
CA VAL A 185 24.35 -1.00 -20.16
C VAL A 185 25.59 -1.72 -20.72
N THR A 186 26.27 -2.53 -19.92
CA THR A 186 27.46 -3.26 -20.42
C THR A 186 27.11 -4.27 -21.52
N ARG A 187 25.89 -4.82 -21.53
CA ARG A 187 25.41 -5.69 -22.63
C ARG A 187 25.20 -4.95 -23.95
N VAL A 188 24.88 -3.65 -23.89
CA VAL A 188 24.85 -2.76 -25.07
C VAL A 188 26.28 -2.42 -25.48
N TYR A 189 27.13 -2.05 -24.53
CA TYR A 189 28.53 -1.72 -24.76
C TYR A 189 29.28 -2.82 -25.50
N VAL A 190 29.17 -4.08 -25.09
CA VAL A 190 29.88 -5.19 -25.76
C VAL A 190 29.28 -5.59 -27.12
N GLY A 191 28.19 -4.93 -27.56
CA GLY A 191 27.52 -5.22 -28.82
C GLY A 191 26.64 -6.46 -28.81
N ALA A 192 26.26 -6.97 -27.62
CA ALA A 192 25.50 -8.21 -27.51
C ALA A 192 23.97 -8.00 -27.57
N HIS A 193 23.47 -6.82 -27.19
CA HIS A 193 22.05 -6.52 -27.13
C HIS A 193 21.75 -5.07 -27.54
N LEU A 194 20.57 -4.84 -28.08
CA LEU A 194 20.05 -3.50 -28.32
C LEU A 194 19.43 -2.90 -27.04
N PRO A 195 19.29 -1.56 -26.96
CA PRO A 195 18.66 -0.90 -25.81
C PRO A 195 17.28 -1.46 -25.45
N LEU A 196 16.43 -1.78 -26.43
CA LEU A 196 15.10 -2.36 -26.16
C LEU A 196 15.20 -3.75 -25.52
N ASP A 197 16.16 -4.58 -25.94
CA ASP A 197 16.37 -5.92 -25.37
C ASP A 197 16.72 -5.84 -23.89
N VAL A 198 17.55 -4.85 -23.54
CA VAL A 198 17.99 -4.60 -22.17
C VAL A 198 16.85 -4.03 -21.32
N LEU A 199 16.06 -3.09 -21.84
CA LEU A 199 14.87 -2.58 -21.18
C LEU A 199 13.83 -3.68 -20.91
N GLY A 200 13.57 -4.53 -21.91
CA GLY A 200 12.71 -5.71 -21.76
C GLY A 200 13.26 -6.69 -20.73
N GLY A 201 14.58 -6.87 -20.68
CA GLY A 201 15.26 -7.68 -19.66
C GLY A 201 15.02 -7.13 -18.26
N VAL A 202 15.34 -5.86 -18.01
CA VAL A 202 15.13 -5.21 -16.71
C VAL A 202 13.66 -5.28 -16.29
N ALA A 203 12.72 -5.02 -17.21
CA ALA A 203 11.29 -5.09 -16.94
C ALA A 203 10.82 -6.51 -16.58
N ALA A 204 11.30 -7.54 -17.28
CA ALA A 204 11.00 -8.92 -16.97
C ALA A 204 11.54 -9.33 -15.59
N GLY A 205 12.79 -8.97 -15.28
CA GLY A 205 13.39 -9.25 -13.97
C GLY A 205 12.66 -8.55 -12.83
N TRP A 206 12.26 -7.29 -13.04
CA TRP A 206 11.45 -6.52 -12.09
C TRP A 206 10.06 -7.13 -11.87
N ALA A 207 9.38 -7.57 -12.93
CA ALA A 207 8.10 -8.26 -12.82
C ALA A 207 8.24 -9.59 -12.06
N VAL A 208 9.23 -10.41 -12.41
CA VAL A 208 9.46 -11.71 -11.74
C VAL A 208 9.77 -11.53 -10.26
N GLY A 209 10.68 -10.62 -9.90
CA GLY A 209 11.01 -10.35 -8.51
C GLY A 209 9.80 -9.85 -7.71
N SER A 210 9.00 -8.96 -8.30
CA SER A 210 7.77 -8.44 -7.68
C SER A 210 6.72 -9.55 -7.51
N LEU A 211 6.58 -10.45 -8.49
CA LEU A 211 5.68 -11.61 -8.38
C LEU A 211 6.10 -12.53 -7.23
N VAL A 212 7.40 -12.79 -7.09
CA VAL A 212 7.94 -13.60 -5.98
C VAL A 212 7.65 -12.94 -4.63
N HIS A 213 7.81 -11.63 -4.51
CA HIS A 213 7.42 -10.89 -3.30
C HIS A 213 5.91 -10.97 -3.01
N TRP A 214 5.06 -10.90 -4.02
CA TRP A 214 3.63 -11.04 -3.83
C TRP A 214 3.23 -12.46 -3.39
N VAL A 215 3.81 -13.50 -4.00
CA VAL A 215 3.48 -14.90 -3.70
C VAL A 215 4.06 -15.35 -2.36
N LEU A 216 5.37 -15.13 -2.14
CA LEU A 216 6.10 -15.61 -0.97
C LEU A 216 6.07 -14.63 0.22
N GLY A 217 5.68 -13.37 -0.03
CA GLY A 217 5.66 -12.28 0.92
C GLY A 217 7.04 -11.76 1.31
N VAL A 218 7.08 -10.50 1.72
CA VAL A 218 8.29 -9.79 2.18
C VAL A 218 8.37 -9.78 3.72
N PRO A 219 9.59 -9.68 4.30
CA PRO A 219 9.71 -9.52 5.75
C PRO A 219 9.03 -8.24 6.21
N ARG A 220 8.33 -8.31 7.35
CA ARG A 220 7.95 -7.12 8.12
C ARG A 220 9.24 -6.51 8.68
N TRP A 221 9.45 -5.20 8.49
CA TRP A 221 10.48 -4.52 9.25
C TRP A 221 10.09 -4.62 10.73
N GLU A 222 10.98 -5.10 11.59
CA GLU A 222 10.72 -5.17 13.03
C GLU A 222 11.88 -4.49 13.74
N PRO A 223 11.65 -3.35 14.40
CA PRO A 223 12.71 -2.66 15.13
C PRO A 223 13.13 -3.50 16.34
N SER A 224 14.43 -3.70 16.51
CA SER A 224 14.94 -4.38 17.70
C SER A 224 14.79 -3.49 18.94
N VAL A 225 14.44 -4.09 20.08
CA VAL A 225 14.29 -3.39 21.37
C VAL A 225 15.52 -2.51 21.70
N PRO A 226 16.78 -2.96 21.56
CA PRO A 226 17.94 -2.12 21.84
C PRO A 226 18.04 -0.90 20.91
N ARG A 227 17.63 -1.03 19.64
CA ARG A 227 17.64 0.07 18.69
C ARG A 227 16.60 1.13 19.06
N VAL A 228 15.41 0.70 19.48
CA VAL A 228 14.35 1.60 19.95
C VAL A 228 14.77 2.31 21.22
N ALA A 229 15.33 1.58 22.20
CA ALA A 229 15.85 2.17 23.43
C ALA A 229 16.94 3.24 23.15
N ALA A 230 17.89 2.94 22.26
CA ALA A 230 18.91 3.91 21.85
C ALA A 230 18.33 5.14 21.14
N LEU A 231 17.26 4.96 20.35
CA LEU A 231 16.58 6.04 19.66
C LEU A 231 15.83 6.95 20.65
N LEU A 232 15.10 6.36 21.60
CA LEU A 232 14.40 7.07 22.67
C LEU A 232 15.38 7.86 23.56
N ALA A 233 16.48 7.23 23.98
CA ALA A 233 17.53 7.88 24.76
C ALA A 233 18.14 9.08 24.00
N ARG A 234 18.42 8.91 22.69
CA ARG A 234 18.92 10.00 21.84
C ARG A 234 17.93 11.17 21.72
N PHE A 235 16.64 10.89 21.76
CA PHE A 235 15.59 11.91 21.72
C PHE A 235 15.23 12.48 23.10
N GLY A 236 15.95 12.08 24.15
CA GLY A 236 15.78 12.63 25.50
C GLY A 236 14.76 11.90 26.37
N LEU A 237 14.35 10.69 26.00
CA LEU A 237 13.47 9.83 26.79
C LEU A 237 14.17 8.50 27.11
N PRO A 238 15.13 8.47 28.06
CA PRO A 238 15.73 7.21 28.51
C PRO A 238 14.66 6.33 29.18
N VAL A 239 14.67 5.03 28.87
CA VAL A 239 13.71 4.04 29.38
C VAL A 239 14.42 2.93 30.15
N GLN A 240 13.85 2.51 31.27
CA GLN A 240 14.35 1.41 32.10
C GLN A 240 13.86 0.06 31.57
N GLU A 241 12.58 0.00 31.20
CA GLU A 241 11.94 -1.18 30.63
C GLU A 241 11.37 -0.84 29.26
N LEU A 242 11.52 -1.77 28.31
CA LEU A 242 10.98 -1.63 26.96
C LEU A 242 10.64 -3.01 26.40
N ARG A 243 9.38 -3.21 26.00
CA ARG A 243 8.91 -4.44 25.38
C ARG A 243 7.96 -4.14 24.22
N PRO A 244 7.94 -4.96 23.15
CA PRO A 244 6.90 -4.87 22.14
C PRO A 244 5.51 -4.99 22.78
N ALA A 245 4.56 -4.16 22.35
CA ALA A 245 3.18 -4.26 22.80
C ALA A 245 2.48 -5.40 22.06
N ASP A 246 1.50 -6.06 22.72
CA ASP A 246 0.69 -7.12 22.07
C ASP A 246 -0.48 -6.51 21.28
N VAL A 247 -0.18 -5.52 20.45
CA VAL A 247 -1.16 -4.80 19.61
C VAL A 247 -0.62 -4.75 18.19
N GLU A 248 -1.46 -5.14 17.22
CA GLU A 248 -1.11 -5.02 15.81
C GLU A 248 -1.45 -3.63 15.28
N ALA A 249 -0.43 -2.85 14.91
CA ALA A 249 -0.61 -1.59 14.19
C ALA A 249 -0.24 -1.75 12.70
N ARG A 250 -0.85 -0.97 11.80
CA ARG A 250 -0.60 -1.08 10.34
C ARG A 250 0.66 -0.35 9.88
N SER A 251 0.87 0.86 10.38
CA SER A 251 1.92 1.80 9.94
C SER A 251 3.01 2.06 10.99
N SER A 252 2.91 1.40 12.15
CA SER A 252 3.84 1.57 13.27
C SER A 252 4.12 0.25 13.99
N HIS A 253 5.12 0.28 14.86
CA HIS A 253 5.51 -0.80 15.75
C HIS A 253 5.32 -0.32 17.18
N PRO A 254 4.30 -0.80 17.89
CA PRO A 254 4.00 -0.35 19.23
C PRO A 254 4.87 -1.05 20.27
N PHE A 255 5.30 -0.28 21.26
CA PHE A 255 6.07 -0.72 22.41
C PHE A 255 5.44 -0.18 23.69
N GLU A 256 5.55 -0.94 24.76
CA GLU A 256 5.33 -0.45 26.11
C GLU A 256 6.69 -0.13 26.73
N ALA A 257 6.79 1.04 27.36
CA ALA A 257 8.01 1.49 28.01
C ALA A 257 7.74 2.02 29.42
N VAL A 258 8.76 1.96 30.27
CA VAL A 258 8.78 2.65 31.56
C VAL A 258 9.97 3.61 31.55
N ASP A 259 9.71 4.91 31.75
CA ASP A 259 10.76 5.93 31.76
C ASP A 259 11.58 5.91 33.07
N ASP A 260 12.61 6.75 33.13
CA ASP A 260 13.49 6.89 34.29
C ASP A 260 12.77 7.34 35.58
N ARG A 261 11.58 7.93 35.46
CA ARG A 261 10.71 8.38 36.55
C ARG A 261 9.65 7.36 36.94
N GLY A 262 9.66 6.16 36.33
CA GLY A 262 8.68 5.11 36.59
C GLY A 262 7.32 5.32 35.89
N ARG A 263 7.22 6.27 34.95
CA ARG A 263 5.98 6.51 34.19
C ARG A 263 5.86 5.52 33.04
N ARG A 264 4.69 4.88 32.94
CA ARG A 264 4.35 3.98 31.82
C ARG A 264 4.02 4.80 30.57
N CYS A 265 4.64 4.43 29.46
CA CYS A 265 4.51 5.11 28.18
C CYS A 265 4.14 4.09 27.09
N TYR A 266 3.27 4.50 26.17
CA TYR A 266 3.02 3.81 24.92
C TYR A 266 3.87 4.46 23.82
N VAL A 267 4.74 3.69 23.18
CA VAL A 267 5.69 4.19 22.18
C VAL A 267 5.37 3.58 20.82
N LYS A 268 4.98 4.42 19.88
CA LYS A 268 4.84 4.07 18.47
C LYS A 268 6.15 4.36 17.76
N VAL A 269 6.77 3.32 17.21
CA VAL A 269 7.91 3.47 16.29
C VAL A 269 7.37 3.42 14.87
N LEU A 270 7.41 4.54 14.15
CA LEU A 270 6.95 4.60 12.77
C LEU A 270 7.92 3.82 11.87
N ASP A 271 7.39 2.97 10.98
CA ASP A 271 8.18 2.10 10.08
C ASP A 271 9.05 2.97 9.14
N PRO A 272 10.38 3.04 9.34
CA PRO A 272 11.26 3.71 8.43
C PRO A 272 11.44 2.84 7.21
N ASP A 273 10.77 3.25 6.14
CA ASP A 273 10.99 2.79 4.78
C ASP A 273 10.29 1.45 4.47
N ARG A 274 9.04 1.51 4.00
CA ARG A 274 8.57 0.54 2.99
C ARG A 274 8.83 1.01 1.58
N PHE A 275 8.67 2.30 1.31
CA PHE A 275 9.22 3.01 0.16
C PHE A 275 9.13 4.52 0.43
N GLU A 276 10.15 5.16 0.97
CA GLU A 276 10.13 6.62 1.20
C GLU A 276 9.65 7.45 -0.02
N ARG A 277 9.72 6.90 -1.25
CA ARG A 277 9.11 7.46 -2.47
C ARG A 277 8.75 6.40 -3.51
N ASP A 278 7.97 5.36 -3.19
CA ASP A 278 7.38 4.59 -4.31
C ASP A 278 6.26 5.44 -4.90
N TRP A 279 6.67 6.29 -5.83
CA TRP A 279 5.77 7.08 -6.64
C TRP A 279 4.70 6.19 -7.29
N LEU A 280 5.03 4.92 -7.57
CA LEU A 280 4.07 3.97 -8.10
C LEU A 280 3.02 3.60 -7.07
N TYR A 281 3.38 3.40 -5.80
CA TYR A 281 2.42 3.23 -4.71
C TYR A 281 1.55 4.48 -4.53
N ARG A 282 2.13 5.68 -4.62
CA ARG A 282 1.36 6.94 -4.57
C ARG A 282 0.39 7.08 -5.73
N LEU A 283 0.84 6.79 -6.95
CA LEU A 283 0.02 6.83 -8.15
C LEU A 283 -1.07 5.77 -8.12
N TYR A 284 -0.72 4.54 -7.74
CA TYR A 284 -1.68 3.46 -7.53
C TYR A 284 -2.73 3.88 -6.51
N ARG A 285 -2.32 4.45 -5.38
CA ARG A 285 -3.26 4.93 -4.36
C ARG A 285 -4.14 6.04 -4.90
N LEU A 286 -3.59 7.03 -5.60
CA LEU A 286 -4.36 8.12 -6.21
C LEU A 286 -5.41 7.60 -7.22
N LEU A 287 -5.11 6.50 -7.93
CA LEU A 287 -6.01 5.91 -8.92
C LEU A 287 -6.99 4.88 -8.33
N ALA A 288 -6.55 4.06 -7.38
CA ALA A 288 -7.31 2.95 -6.81
C ALA A 288 -8.11 3.36 -5.57
N ALA A 289 -7.59 4.32 -4.82
CA ALA A 289 -8.19 4.87 -3.62
C ALA A 289 -8.45 6.35 -3.87
N ARG A 290 -9.69 6.67 -4.26
CA ARG A 290 -10.29 7.99 -3.96
C ARG A 290 -10.51 8.18 -2.44
N ASP A 291 -9.61 7.61 -1.64
CA ASP A 291 -9.62 7.55 -0.19
C ASP A 291 -8.47 8.48 0.25
N ILE A 292 -8.83 9.76 0.43
CA ILE A 292 -7.93 10.89 0.68
C ILE A 292 -7.36 10.83 2.11
N LYS A 293 -7.85 9.92 2.95
CA LYS A 293 -7.59 9.78 4.40
C LYS A 293 -6.12 9.63 4.84
N ASP A 294 -5.17 9.33 3.93
CA ASP A 294 -3.74 9.37 4.28
C ASP A 294 -2.89 10.18 3.28
N ALA A 295 -3.31 11.41 2.93
CA ALA A 295 -2.44 12.34 2.19
C ALA A 295 -1.08 12.56 2.91
N ASP A 296 -1.07 12.47 4.25
CA ASP A 296 0.12 12.66 5.09
C ASP A 296 1.05 11.44 5.18
N ALA A 297 0.62 10.25 4.73
CA ALA A 297 1.50 9.07 4.65
C ALA A 297 2.69 9.27 3.69
N VAL A 298 2.69 10.37 2.92
CA VAL A 298 3.73 10.78 1.98
C VAL A 298 4.78 11.70 2.63
N ALA A 299 4.47 12.30 3.76
CA ALA A 299 5.35 13.22 4.48
C ALA A 299 6.58 12.48 5.06
N PRO A 300 7.73 13.16 5.26
CA PRO A 300 8.84 12.60 6.02
C PRO A 300 8.37 12.11 7.40
N LEU A 301 8.93 10.99 7.89
CA LEU A 301 8.50 10.35 9.14
C LEU A 301 8.52 11.30 10.36
N GLY A 302 9.47 12.24 10.39
CA GLY A 302 9.52 13.26 11.43
C GLY A 302 8.31 14.19 11.39
N GLN A 303 7.88 14.59 10.20
CA GLN A 303 6.68 15.40 10.02
C GLN A 303 5.42 14.60 10.37
N GLN A 304 5.34 13.30 10.03
CA GLN A 304 4.22 12.44 10.46
C GLN A 304 4.11 12.36 11.99
N ALA A 305 5.24 12.13 12.67
CA ALA A 305 5.26 12.08 14.13
C ALA A 305 4.87 13.43 14.77
N GLU A 306 5.37 14.54 14.22
CA GLU A 306 5.03 15.88 14.69
C GLU A 306 3.55 16.22 14.45
N HIS A 307 3.01 15.82 13.31
CA HIS A 307 1.61 16.02 12.96
C HIS A 307 0.66 15.28 13.89
N GLU A 308 0.92 13.97 14.13
CA GLU A 308 0.16 13.17 15.12
C GLU A 308 0.20 13.84 16.50
N ALA A 309 1.37 14.32 16.91
CA ALA A 309 1.53 14.99 18.19
C ALA A 309 0.79 16.32 18.28
N VAL A 310 0.86 17.16 17.24
CA VAL A 310 0.16 18.45 17.20
C VAL A 310 -1.34 18.24 17.23
N ALA A 311 -1.88 17.28 16.46
CA ALA A 311 -3.30 16.95 16.48
C ALA A 311 -3.74 16.47 17.87
N ALA A 312 -3.03 15.51 18.47
CA ALA A 312 -3.35 14.97 19.79
C ALA A 312 -3.23 16.03 20.91
N MET A 313 -2.20 16.87 20.89
CA MET A 313 -2.01 17.96 21.86
C MET A 313 -3.11 19.03 21.71
N THR A 314 -3.47 19.39 20.48
CA THR A 314 -4.53 20.38 20.22
C THR A 314 -5.89 19.86 20.67
N ALA A 315 -6.21 18.59 20.38
CA ALA A 315 -7.43 17.95 20.85
C ALA A 315 -7.51 17.95 22.38
N ARG A 316 -6.40 17.58 23.04
CA ARG A 316 -6.32 17.57 24.52
C ARG A 316 -6.49 18.96 25.14
N ASP A 317 -5.88 19.99 24.55
CA ASP A 317 -6.04 21.38 25.00
C ASP A 317 -7.50 21.86 24.92
N ARG A 318 -8.28 21.29 24.00
CA ARG A 318 -9.73 21.53 23.86
C ARG A 318 -10.61 20.62 24.73
N GLY A 319 -10.00 19.86 25.65
CA GLY A 319 -10.70 19.04 26.63
C GLY A 319 -11.09 17.65 26.14
N VAL A 320 -10.68 17.25 24.93
CA VAL A 320 -10.85 15.86 24.47
C VAL A 320 -9.96 14.95 25.31
N ARG A 321 -10.50 13.81 25.76
CA ARG A 321 -9.74 12.77 26.46
C ARG A 321 -8.80 12.06 25.49
N VAL A 322 -7.57 12.55 25.40
CA VAL A 322 -6.49 12.00 24.56
C VAL A 322 -5.26 11.73 25.44
N PRO A 323 -4.52 10.62 25.26
CA PRO A 323 -3.28 10.36 25.98
C PRO A 323 -2.29 11.53 25.85
N SER A 324 -1.62 11.90 26.95
CA SER A 324 -0.65 13.00 26.91
C SER A 324 0.54 12.63 26.03
N VAL A 325 0.91 13.48 25.07
CA VAL A 325 2.09 13.27 24.23
C VAL A 325 3.35 13.66 25.01
N ILE A 326 4.24 12.69 25.21
CA ILE A 326 5.49 12.85 25.98
C ILE A 326 6.64 13.27 25.05
N LEU A 327 6.72 12.63 23.88
CA LEU A 327 7.79 12.85 22.91
C LEU A 327 7.26 12.57 21.50
N ALA A 328 7.55 13.45 20.54
CA ALA A 328 7.34 13.16 19.13
C ALA A 328 8.50 13.72 18.33
N ARG A 329 9.33 12.83 17.79
CA ARG A 329 10.55 13.19 17.06
C ARG A 329 10.85 12.19 15.97
N GLY A 330 11.38 12.69 14.85
CA GLY A 330 11.89 11.84 13.79
C GLY A 330 13.14 12.35 13.13
N THR A 331 13.83 11.43 12.49
CA THR A 331 15.02 11.66 11.65
C THR A 331 14.93 10.74 10.43
N ASP A 332 15.83 10.91 9.46
CA ASP A 332 16.00 9.97 8.33
C ASP A 332 16.25 8.51 8.74
N ARG A 333 16.52 8.24 10.03
CA ARG A 333 16.85 6.90 10.55
C ARG A 333 15.71 6.26 11.36
N GLY A 334 14.61 6.96 11.54
CA GLY A 334 13.43 6.53 12.30
C GLY A 334 12.72 7.69 12.99
N ALA A 335 11.44 7.49 13.30
CA ALA A 335 10.61 8.40 14.06
C ALA A 335 9.83 7.65 15.15
N VAL A 336 9.57 8.36 16.25
CA VAL A 336 8.84 7.85 17.40
C VAL A 336 7.82 8.86 17.89
N VAL A 337 6.68 8.35 18.33
CA VAL A 337 5.68 9.07 19.10
C VAL A 337 5.51 8.30 20.41
N ALA A 338 5.83 8.92 21.53
CA ALA A 338 5.63 8.39 22.86
C ALA A 338 4.51 9.17 23.55
N GLN A 339 3.54 8.43 24.07
CA GLN A 339 2.36 8.94 24.75
C GLN A 339 2.24 8.28 26.13
N GLU A 340 1.44 8.89 26.99
CA GLU A 340 0.97 8.28 28.23
C GLU A 340 0.31 6.91 27.96
N TYR A 341 0.63 5.91 28.78
CA TYR A 341 -0.03 4.62 28.67
C TYR A 341 -1.40 4.67 29.35
N VAL A 342 -2.47 4.52 28.56
CA VAL A 342 -3.84 4.40 29.09
C VAL A 342 -4.14 2.93 29.38
N VAL A 343 -4.50 2.63 30.63
CA VAL A 343 -4.96 1.29 31.02
C VAL A 343 -6.45 1.19 30.69
N GLY A 344 -6.78 0.59 29.55
CA GLY A 344 -8.16 0.43 29.11
C GLY A 344 -8.33 -0.69 28.08
N ARG A 345 -9.60 -0.98 27.75
CA ARG A 345 -9.99 -1.93 26.69
C ARG A 345 -10.55 -1.17 25.48
N PRO A 346 -10.27 -1.58 24.24
CA PRO A 346 -10.93 -1.01 23.06
C PRO A 346 -12.46 -1.17 23.16
N LEU A 347 -13.21 -0.16 22.70
CA LEU A 347 -14.68 -0.20 22.66
C LEU A 347 -15.20 -1.32 21.72
N SER A 348 -14.38 -1.73 20.75
CA SER A 348 -14.63 -2.92 19.91
C SER A 348 -14.66 -4.24 20.68
N ASP A 349 -14.00 -4.31 21.84
CA ASP A 349 -13.76 -5.55 22.59
C ASP A 349 -14.71 -5.69 23.79
N LEU A 350 -15.54 -4.68 24.06
CA LEU A 350 -16.56 -4.75 25.09
C LEU A 350 -17.68 -5.73 24.72
N GLU A 351 -18.32 -6.31 25.73
CA GLU A 351 -19.53 -7.09 25.51
C GLU A 351 -20.73 -6.18 25.16
N PRO A 352 -21.77 -6.69 24.48
CA PRO A 352 -22.92 -5.87 24.06
C PRO A 352 -23.63 -5.14 25.20
N ASP A 353 -23.68 -5.71 26.40
CA ASP A 353 -24.27 -5.14 27.61
C ASP A 353 -23.41 -4.05 28.26
N GLU A 354 -22.09 -4.12 28.08
CA GLU A 354 -21.16 -3.07 28.52
C GLU A 354 -21.29 -1.79 27.66
N ARG A 355 -21.78 -1.90 26.41
CA ARG A 355 -22.01 -0.77 25.49
C ARG A 355 -23.33 -0.04 25.81
N THR A 356 -23.38 0.57 26.98
CA THR A 356 -24.58 1.29 27.43
C THR A 356 -24.83 2.59 26.65
N PRO A 357 -26.09 3.08 26.58
CA PRO A 357 -26.40 4.38 25.98
C PRO A 357 -25.58 5.54 26.58
N ALA A 358 -25.34 5.50 27.90
CA ALA A 358 -24.55 6.53 28.59
C ALA A 358 -23.08 6.53 28.15
N LEU A 359 -22.47 5.34 27.98
CA LEU A 359 -21.11 5.22 27.49
C LEU A 359 -21.00 5.76 26.06
N LEU A 360 -21.91 5.37 25.16
CA LEU A 360 -21.91 5.84 23.78
C LEU A 360 -22.14 7.36 23.70
N ALA A 361 -23.00 7.92 24.55
CA ALA A 361 -23.17 9.37 24.64
C ALA A 361 -21.87 10.08 25.08
N ASP A 362 -21.11 9.54 26.04
CA ASP A 362 -19.80 10.10 26.42
C ASP A 362 -18.78 9.99 25.27
N VAL A 363 -18.79 8.88 24.51
CA VAL A 363 -17.96 8.75 23.30
C VAL A 363 -18.29 9.86 22.31
N TRP A 364 -19.57 10.06 21.97
CA TRP A 364 -20.00 11.13 21.08
C TRP A 364 -19.68 12.52 21.63
N GLN A 365 -19.68 12.71 22.95
CA GLN A 365 -19.26 13.96 23.57
C GLN A 365 -17.76 14.24 23.33
N GLN A 366 -16.91 13.21 23.36
CA GLN A 366 -15.49 13.37 22.98
C GLN A 366 -15.34 13.73 21.50
N VAL A 367 -16.15 13.12 20.62
CA VAL A 367 -16.18 13.45 19.18
C VAL A 367 -16.66 14.89 18.95
N ALA A 368 -17.71 15.33 19.65
CA ALA A 368 -18.19 16.71 19.57
C ALA A 368 -17.12 17.73 20.00
N LEU A 369 -16.34 17.43 21.04
CA LEU A 369 -15.21 18.27 21.45
C LEU A 369 -14.09 18.31 20.39
N LEU A 370 -13.85 17.19 19.72
CA LEU A 370 -12.89 17.08 18.63
C LEU A 370 -13.32 17.92 17.41
N HIS A 371 -14.60 17.82 17.04
CA HIS A 371 -15.21 18.58 15.95
C HIS A 371 -15.25 20.09 16.25
N ALA A 372 -15.52 20.46 17.50
CA ALA A 372 -15.42 21.85 17.96
C ALA A 372 -13.98 22.40 17.89
N ALA A 373 -12.97 21.53 17.94
CA ALA A 373 -11.57 21.88 17.70
C ALA A 373 -11.20 21.96 16.20
N ARG A 374 -12.14 21.67 15.29
CA ARG A 374 -11.91 21.49 13.84
C ARG A 374 -10.83 20.46 13.56
N ILE A 375 -10.90 19.33 14.26
CA ILE A 375 -10.02 18.19 14.04
C ILE A 375 -10.88 17.03 13.53
N ALA A 376 -10.57 16.51 12.34
CA ALA A 376 -11.07 15.21 11.89
C ALA A 376 -10.00 14.16 12.23
N HIS A 377 -10.39 13.01 12.74
CA HIS A 377 -9.53 11.89 13.09
C HIS A 377 -9.17 11.03 11.87
N HIS A 378 -10.09 10.87 10.90
CA HIS A 378 -9.97 10.04 9.68
C HIS A 378 -9.65 8.55 9.91
N ASP A 379 -9.67 8.08 11.16
CA ASP A 379 -9.55 6.66 11.54
C ASP A 379 -10.38 6.39 12.80
N LEU A 380 -11.52 7.08 12.92
CA LEU A 380 -12.40 7.01 14.09
C LEU A 380 -13.29 5.76 14.02
N VAL A 381 -12.71 4.63 14.40
CA VAL A 381 -13.40 3.34 14.53
C VAL A 381 -13.53 2.94 16.01
N ALA A 382 -14.37 1.95 16.30
CA ALA A 382 -14.57 1.48 17.68
C ALA A 382 -13.27 0.98 18.36
N SER A 383 -12.26 0.55 17.60
CA SER A 383 -10.96 0.17 18.16
C SER A 383 -10.06 1.37 18.51
N SER A 384 -10.34 2.55 17.96
CA SER A 384 -9.61 3.82 18.22
C SER A 384 -10.13 4.54 19.47
N VAL A 385 -11.07 3.92 20.19
CA VAL A 385 -11.62 4.42 21.46
C VAL A 385 -11.31 3.42 22.56
N LEU A 386 -10.53 3.83 23.55
CA LEU A 386 -10.21 3.03 24.73
C LEU A 386 -11.12 3.40 25.90
N ILE A 387 -11.65 2.41 26.59
CA ILE A 387 -12.44 2.58 27.81
C ILE A 387 -11.57 2.24 29.02
N ASP A 388 -11.31 3.22 29.88
CA ASP A 388 -10.50 3.04 31.08
C ASP A 388 -11.24 2.29 32.21
N GLY A 389 -10.57 2.05 33.33
CA GLY A 389 -11.14 1.35 34.49
C GLY A 389 -12.32 2.08 35.16
N ASP A 390 -12.48 3.39 34.93
CA ASP A 390 -13.59 4.20 35.42
C ASP A 390 -14.75 4.27 34.40
N GLY A 391 -14.64 3.56 33.27
CA GLY A 391 -15.63 3.56 32.20
C GLY A 391 -15.60 4.80 31.31
N ARG A 392 -14.50 5.56 31.30
CA ARG A 392 -14.39 6.79 30.50
C ARG A 392 -13.74 6.51 29.14
N PRO A 393 -14.26 7.13 28.06
CA PRO A 393 -13.71 6.96 26.72
C PRO A 393 -12.52 7.88 26.47
N TRP A 394 -11.47 7.32 25.87
CA TRP A 394 -10.26 8.00 25.43
C TRP A 394 -10.08 7.78 23.92
N ILE A 395 -9.88 8.86 23.17
CA ILE A 395 -9.59 8.79 21.74
C ILE A 395 -8.09 8.61 21.55
N VAL A 396 -7.69 7.62 20.74
CA VAL A 396 -6.30 7.27 20.44
C VAL A 396 -6.09 7.19 18.93
N ASP A 397 -4.83 7.14 18.48
CA ASP A 397 -4.46 6.95 17.06
C ASP A 397 -4.68 8.15 16.11
N PHE A 398 -4.23 9.32 16.53
CA PHE A 398 -4.20 10.57 15.74
C PHE A 398 -3.22 10.58 14.54
N GLY A 399 -2.70 9.41 14.11
CA GLY A 399 -1.72 9.32 13.03
C GLY A 399 -2.22 9.84 11.68
N ASN A 400 -3.55 9.79 11.47
CA ASN A 400 -4.23 10.24 10.25
C ASN A 400 -5.08 11.50 10.47
N ALA A 401 -5.02 12.10 11.66
CA ALA A 401 -5.90 13.21 11.99
C ALA A 401 -5.57 14.47 11.15
N LEU A 402 -6.58 15.21 10.74
CA LEU A 402 -6.46 16.47 10.02
C LEU A 402 -6.83 17.63 10.97
N THR A 403 -5.92 18.60 11.11
CA THR A 403 -6.21 19.85 11.83
C THR A 403 -6.73 20.92 10.86
N GLY A 404 -7.75 21.69 11.26
CA GLY A 404 -8.41 22.64 10.38
C GLY A 404 -9.38 22.00 9.38
N ALA A 405 -9.96 20.86 9.76
CA ALA A 405 -10.88 20.06 8.94
C ALA A 405 -12.13 20.86 8.51
N ASP A 406 -12.64 20.58 7.31
CA ASP A 406 -13.91 21.14 6.83
C ASP A 406 -15.13 20.33 7.33
N ASP A 407 -16.36 20.76 7.03
CA ASP A 407 -17.56 20.08 7.55
C ASP A 407 -17.76 18.68 6.93
N ALA A 408 -17.24 18.45 5.73
CA ALA A 408 -17.32 17.14 5.08
C ALA A 408 -16.35 16.14 5.73
N ASP A 409 -15.16 16.59 6.11
CA ASP A 409 -14.19 15.79 6.86
C ASP A 409 -14.76 15.33 8.22
N LEU A 410 -15.41 16.23 8.96
CA LEU A 410 -16.03 15.90 10.27
C LEU A 410 -17.22 14.94 10.12
N ALA A 411 -18.04 15.13 9.09
CA ALA A 411 -19.16 14.24 8.78
C ALA A 411 -18.71 12.82 8.40
N GLU A 412 -17.50 12.69 7.85
CA GLU A 412 -16.90 11.40 7.52
C GLU A 412 -16.51 10.60 8.77
N ASP A 413 -16.00 11.26 9.81
CA ASP A 413 -15.73 10.63 11.11
C ASP A 413 -17.00 10.11 11.78
N ASP A 414 -18.07 10.92 11.78
CA ASP A 414 -19.38 10.51 12.30
C ASP A 414 -19.89 9.26 11.56
N ALA A 415 -19.76 9.26 10.22
CA ALA A 415 -20.15 8.12 9.40
C ALA A 415 -19.31 6.87 9.70
N GLU A 416 -17.98 7.00 9.81
CA GLU A 416 -17.08 5.89 10.09
C GLU A 416 -17.35 5.30 11.48
N LEU A 417 -17.49 6.13 12.52
CA LEU A 417 -17.74 5.67 13.87
C LEU A 417 -19.12 5.00 14.00
N MET A 418 -20.17 5.61 13.44
CA MET A 418 -21.51 4.98 13.41
C MET A 418 -21.48 3.63 12.71
N ALA A 419 -20.82 3.54 11.54
CA ALA A 419 -20.71 2.30 10.79
C ALA A 419 -19.93 1.23 11.58
N SER A 420 -18.80 1.60 12.18
CA SER A 420 -17.98 0.71 13.02
C SER A 420 -18.75 0.17 14.23
N LEU A 421 -19.49 1.04 14.94
CA LEU A 421 -20.31 0.65 16.09
C LEU A 421 -21.48 -0.26 15.68
N ALA A 422 -22.13 0.02 14.54
CA ALA A 422 -23.27 -0.75 14.04
C ALA A 422 -22.92 -2.21 13.67
N MET A 423 -21.64 -2.52 13.45
CA MET A 423 -21.21 -3.91 13.22
C MET A 423 -21.38 -4.78 14.49
N ARG A 424 -21.20 -4.17 15.66
CA ARG A 424 -21.15 -4.88 16.96
C ARG A 424 -22.29 -4.53 17.92
N SER A 425 -23.05 -3.47 17.62
CA SER A 425 -24.11 -2.96 18.48
C SER A 425 -25.48 -3.00 17.79
N ASP A 426 -26.53 -2.74 18.56
CA ASP A 426 -27.85 -2.49 17.98
C ASP A 426 -27.85 -1.18 17.19
N VAL A 427 -28.46 -1.18 16.02
CA VAL A 427 -28.43 -0.03 15.10
C VAL A 427 -29.23 1.16 15.67
N ALA A 428 -30.36 0.90 16.32
CA ALA A 428 -31.17 1.98 16.90
C ALA A 428 -30.42 2.65 18.05
N LEU A 429 -29.72 1.87 18.88
CA LEU A 429 -28.87 2.40 19.95
C LEU A 429 -27.75 3.30 19.41
N VAL A 430 -27.08 2.91 18.33
CA VAL A 430 -26.01 3.71 17.70
C VAL A 430 -26.56 5.03 17.18
N VAL A 431 -27.69 5.00 16.44
CA VAL A 431 -28.31 6.21 15.91
C VAL A 431 -28.82 7.11 17.04
N ASP A 432 -29.47 6.55 18.06
CA ASP A 432 -29.98 7.32 19.21
C ASP A 432 -28.88 8.02 19.98
N SER A 433 -27.78 7.31 20.27
CA SER A 433 -26.64 7.89 20.97
C SER A 433 -25.98 9.01 20.16
N ALA A 434 -25.79 8.82 18.84
CA ALA A 434 -25.20 9.82 17.97
C ALA A 434 -26.11 11.06 17.84
N LEU A 435 -27.40 10.85 17.57
CA LEU A 435 -28.40 11.91 17.43
C LEU A 435 -28.53 12.74 18.71
N SER A 436 -28.44 12.11 19.89
CA SER A 436 -28.59 12.80 21.17
C SER A 436 -27.49 13.82 21.47
N VAL A 437 -26.32 13.71 20.83
CA VAL A 437 -25.16 14.57 21.07
C VAL A 437 -24.82 15.43 19.85
N GLN A 438 -24.74 14.84 18.66
CA GLN A 438 -24.34 15.53 17.43
C GLN A 438 -25.51 16.29 16.77
N GLY A 439 -26.75 15.82 16.99
CA GLY A 439 -27.95 16.42 16.43
C GLY A 439 -28.25 16.02 14.97
N ASP A 440 -29.38 16.52 14.48
CA ASP A 440 -29.99 16.12 13.21
C ASP A 440 -29.12 16.48 12.00
N ASP A 441 -28.59 17.70 11.97
CA ASP A 441 -27.81 18.22 10.84
C ASP A 441 -26.50 17.45 10.61
N ALA A 442 -25.81 17.08 11.69
CA ALA A 442 -24.58 16.29 11.63
C ALA A 442 -24.83 14.88 11.08
N LEU A 443 -25.88 14.20 11.57
CA LEU A 443 -26.26 12.88 11.06
C LEU A 443 -26.74 12.93 9.61
N ALA A 444 -27.42 14.01 9.21
CA ALA A 444 -27.79 14.24 7.82
C ALA A 444 -26.54 14.40 6.92
N ALA A 445 -25.53 15.14 7.39
CA ALA A 445 -24.26 15.33 6.69
C ALA A 445 -23.43 14.04 6.59
N ALA A 446 -23.52 13.14 7.57
CA ALA A 446 -22.80 11.86 7.60
C ALA A 446 -23.40 10.78 6.65
N LEU A 447 -24.68 10.89 6.27
CA LEU A 447 -25.39 9.90 5.43
C LEU A 447 -24.69 9.52 4.10
N PRO A 448 -24.11 10.46 3.34
CA PRO A 448 -23.32 10.13 2.14
C PRO A 448 -22.09 9.28 2.46
N GLY A 449 -21.45 9.51 3.61
CA GLY A 449 -20.28 8.78 4.10
C GLY A 449 -20.59 7.35 4.59
N LEU A 450 -21.86 7.02 4.82
CA LEU A 450 -22.32 5.66 5.13
C LEU A 450 -22.42 4.78 3.86
N ALA A 451 -21.43 4.82 2.98
CA ALA A 451 -21.35 3.99 1.78
C ALA A 451 -20.14 3.04 1.89
N PRO A 452 -20.20 1.82 1.33
CA PRO A 452 -19.09 0.88 1.49
C PRO A 452 -17.73 1.47 1.06
N LEU A 453 -17.68 2.16 -0.06
CA LEU A 453 -16.41 2.68 -0.62
C LEU A 453 -15.84 3.90 0.11
N THR A 454 -16.62 4.58 0.95
CA THR A 454 -16.15 5.70 1.80
C THR A 454 -15.63 5.22 3.16
N LEU A 455 -15.99 3.99 3.55
CA LEU A 455 -15.60 3.42 4.83
C LEU A 455 -14.21 2.76 4.79
N SER A 456 -13.57 2.73 5.96
CA SER A 456 -12.28 2.08 6.16
C SER A 456 -12.31 0.61 5.72
N ALA A 457 -11.14 0.09 5.37
CA ALA A 457 -11.01 -1.31 4.94
C ALA A 457 -11.45 -2.31 6.04
N VAL A 458 -11.31 -1.94 7.32
CA VAL A 458 -11.75 -2.76 8.47
C VAL A 458 -13.27 -2.84 8.48
N THR A 459 -13.95 -1.69 8.56
CA THR A 459 -15.42 -1.62 8.57
C THR A 459 -16.03 -2.27 7.33
N ARG A 460 -15.42 -2.08 6.14
CA ARG A 460 -15.82 -2.77 4.91
C ARG A 460 -15.65 -4.29 4.95
N SER A 461 -14.63 -4.79 5.64
CA SER A 461 -14.41 -6.23 5.77
C SER A 461 -15.45 -6.86 6.69
N GLU A 462 -15.86 -6.14 7.73
CA GLU A 462 -16.89 -6.56 8.68
C GLU A 462 -18.29 -6.54 8.05
N GLU A 463 -18.64 -5.49 7.28
CA GLU A 463 -19.90 -5.46 6.51
C GLU A 463 -19.95 -6.59 5.48
N ARG A 464 -18.81 -6.96 4.86
CA ARG A 464 -18.78 -8.13 3.96
C ARG A 464 -18.97 -9.45 4.70
N ALA A 465 -18.52 -9.55 5.95
CA ALA A 465 -18.73 -10.72 6.78
C ALA A 465 -20.16 -10.79 7.33
N THR A 466 -20.78 -9.64 7.61
CA THR A 466 -22.15 -9.52 8.11
C THR A 466 -22.96 -8.53 7.26
N PRO A 467 -23.40 -8.93 6.05
CA PRO A 467 -24.06 -8.02 5.13
C PRO A 467 -25.39 -7.47 5.67
N GLY A 468 -25.66 -6.20 5.35
CA GLY A 468 -26.95 -5.57 5.59
C GLY A 468 -26.99 -4.65 6.81
N ARG A 469 -25.99 -4.69 7.70
CA ARG A 469 -25.89 -3.82 8.87
C ARG A 469 -25.76 -2.35 8.47
N LEU A 470 -24.91 -2.03 7.49
CA LEU A 470 -24.78 -0.68 6.95
C LEU A 470 -26.09 -0.19 6.31
N SER A 471 -26.79 -1.07 5.59
CA SER A 471 -28.08 -0.73 4.99
C SER A 471 -29.14 -0.44 6.06
N ALA A 472 -29.13 -1.19 7.17
CA ALA A 472 -30.02 -0.99 8.31
C ALA A 472 -29.71 0.34 9.00
N LEU A 473 -28.43 0.66 9.21
CA LEU A 473 -27.99 1.94 9.76
C LEU A 473 -28.47 3.12 8.91
N ARG A 474 -28.28 3.07 7.58
CA ARG A 474 -28.78 4.11 6.66
C ARG A 474 -30.29 4.28 6.74
N ARG A 475 -31.05 3.18 6.81
CA ARG A 475 -32.52 3.22 6.94
C ARG A 475 -32.94 3.83 8.27
N GLU A 476 -32.27 3.47 9.36
CA GLU A 476 -32.58 3.98 10.69
C GLU A 476 -32.29 5.48 10.82
N VAL A 477 -31.13 5.94 10.35
CA VAL A 477 -30.82 7.39 10.32
C VAL A 477 -31.88 8.15 9.54
N ARG A 478 -32.24 7.68 8.34
CA ARG A 478 -33.30 8.32 7.52
C ARG A 478 -34.65 8.31 8.20
N ARG A 479 -35.03 7.21 8.85
CA ARG A 479 -36.29 7.09 9.60
C ARG A 479 -36.36 8.12 10.73
N ARG A 480 -35.28 8.27 11.50
CA ARG A 480 -35.20 9.23 12.61
C ARG A 480 -35.24 10.68 12.14
N LEU A 481 -34.57 10.98 11.03
CA LEU A 481 -34.54 12.31 10.43
C LEU A 481 -35.73 12.59 9.50
N ALA A 482 -36.70 11.68 9.39
CA ALA A 482 -37.83 11.76 8.46
C ALA A 482 -37.43 12.03 6.99
N LEU A 483 -36.29 11.49 6.55
CA LEU A 483 -35.76 11.68 5.20
C LEU A 483 -36.38 10.68 4.20
N PRO A 484 -36.48 11.03 2.90
CA PRO A 484 -37.04 10.15 1.87
C PRO A 484 -36.28 8.81 1.75
N ASP A 485 -36.98 7.73 1.38
CA ASP A 485 -36.38 6.40 1.21
C ASP A 485 -35.58 6.29 -0.12
N PRO A 486 -34.28 5.97 -0.10
CA PRO A 486 -33.47 5.85 -1.31
C PRO A 486 -33.84 4.64 -2.18
N ALA A 487 -34.50 3.61 -1.63
CA ALA A 487 -34.98 2.45 -2.39
C ALA A 487 -36.29 2.75 -3.15
N ARG A 488 -36.90 3.91 -2.89
CA ARG A 488 -38.04 4.46 -3.63
C ARG A 488 -37.67 5.85 -4.14
N PRO A 489 -36.73 5.95 -5.09
CA PRO A 489 -36.43 7.24 -5.67
C PRO A 489 -37.72 7.78 -6.31
N GLU A 490 -38.20 8.94 -5.84
CA GLU A 490 -39.33 9.67 -6.43
C GLU A 490 -38.97 10.30 -7.78
N PHE A 491 -38.20 9.59 -8.61
CA PHE A 491 -38.13 9.94 -10.01
C PHE A 491 -39.41 9.42 -10.66
N PRO A 492 -40.16 10.27 -11.39
CA PRO A 492 -41.19 9.73 -12.27
C PRO A 492 -40.51 8.70 -13.19
N PRO A 493 -41.15 7.55 -13.49
CA PRO A 493 -40.60 6.57 -14.41
C PRO A 493 -40.17 7.28 -15.69
N ALA A 494 -39.04 6.84 -16.29
CA ALA A 494 -38.48 7.48 -17.47
C ALA A 494 -39.59 7.75 -18.50
N GLY A 495 -39.88 9.03 -18.75
CA GLY A 495 -40.99 9.42 -19.59
C GLY A 495 -40.83 8.87 -21.00
N VAL A 496 -41.91 8.88 -21.79
CA VAL A 496 -41.90 8.48 -23.21
C VAL A 496 -40.76 9.19 -23.97
N VAL A 497 -40.50 10.45 -23.63
CA VAL A 497 -39.41 11.27 -24.22
C VAL A 497 -38.03 10.66 -24.00
N ALA A 498 -37.73 10.14 -22.80
CA ALA A 498 -36.43 9.53 -22.50
C ALA A 498 -36.24 8.24 -23.31
N HIS A 499 -37.29 7.41 -23.40
CA HIS A 499 -37.29 6.20 -24.22
C HIS A 499 -37.14 6.51 -25.71
N VAL A 500 -37.80 7.57 -26.20
CA VAL A 500 -37.69 8.04 -27.58
C VAL A 500 -36.27 8.55 -27.86
N LEU A 501 -35.67 9.36 -26.98
CA LEU A 501 -34.29 9.84 -27.14
C LEU A 501 -33.28 8.70 -27.18
N VAL A 502 -33.40 7.72 -26.29
CA VAL A 502 -32.55 6.51 -26.31
C VAL A 502 -32.76 5.71 -27.59
N GLY A 503 -34.01 5.53 -28.01
CA GLY A 503 -34.37 4.84 -29.25
C GLY A 503 -33.82 5.54 -30.51
N VAL A 504 -33.93 6.86 -30.59
CA VAL A 504 -33.39 7.68 -31.69
C VAL A 504 -31.86 7.64 -31.69
N GLY A 505 -31.21 7.74 -30.54
CA GLY A 505 -29.76 7.60 -30.43
C GLY A 505 -29.27 6.23 -30.89
N ALA A 506 -29.93 5.16 -30.43
CA ALA A 506 -29.64 3.79 -30.85
C ALA A 506 -29.86 3.60 -32.36
N ALA A 507 -30.97 4.09 -32.92
CA ALA A 507 -31.27 4.02 -34.34
C ALA A 507 -30.26 4.82 -35.19
N THR A 508 -29.84 6.00 -34.72
CA THR A 508 -28.82 6.81 -35.41
C THR A 508 -27.48 6.08 -35.48
N ILE A 509 -27.10 5.37 -34.42
CA ILE A 509 -25.87 4.57 -34.40
C ILE A 509 -26.02 3.31 -35.27
N LEU A 510 -27.11 2.56 -35.12
CA LEU A 510 -27.34 1.28 -35.80
C LEU A 510 -27.66 1.43 -37.29
N VAL A 511 -28.28 2.53 -37.69
CA VAL A 511 -28.76 2.74 -39.07
C VAL A 511 -27.99 3.87 -39.75
N GLY A 512 -27.69 4.95 -39.04
CA GLY A 512 -26.97 6.10 -39.60
C GLY A 512 -25.50 5.80 -39.92
N VAL A 513 -24.79 5.04 -39.08
CA VAL A 513 -23.38 4.67 -39.34
C VAL A 513 -23.26 3.75 -40.57
N PRO A 514 -24.08 2.69 -40.73
CA PRO A 514 -24.06 1.89 -41.96
C PRO A 514 -24.49 2.63 -43.22
N LEU A 515 -25.42 3.59 -43.11
CA LEU A 515 -25.86 4.41 -44.25
C LEU A 515 -24.78 5.39 -44.74
N LEU A 516 -24.00 5.97 -43.82
CA LEU A 516 -22.95 6.94 -44.16
C LEU A 516 -21.63 6.28 -44.56
N ALA A 517 -21.26 5.16 -43.92
CA ALA A 517 -19.99 4.47 -44.16
C ALA A 517 -20.08 3.35 -45.21
N GLY A 518 -21.29 2.95 -45.62
CA GLY A 518 -21.54 1.79 -46.48
C GLY A 518 -21.61 0.49 -45.67
N ALA A 519 -22.70 -0.27 -45.86
CA ALA A 519 -22.98 -1.48 -45.08
C ALA A 519 -21.88 -2.55 -45.19
N SER A 520 -21.23 -2.68 -46.36
CA SER A 520 -20.11 -3.59 -46.58
C SER A 520 -18.87 -3.21 -45.77
N GLU A 521 -18.60 -1.91 -45.64
CA GLU A 521 -17.41 -1.39 -44.97
C GLU A 521 -17.53 -1.50 -43.45
N VAL A 522 -18.74 -1.30 -42.93
CA VAL A 522 -19.06 -1.54 -41.52
C VAL A 522 -18.97 -3.03 -41.20
N LEU A 523 -19.53 -3.93 -42.03
CA LEU A 523 -19.39 -5.38 -41.84
C LEU A 523 -17.92 -5.81 -41.86
N ARG A 524 -17.13 -5.27 -42.80
CA ARG A 524 -15.69 -5.56 -42.92
C ARG A 524 -14.90 -5.06 -41.71
N SER A 525 -15.27 -3.91 -41.11
CA SER A 525 -14.66 -3.45 -39.85
C SER A 525 -15.01 -4.33 -38.64
N VAL A 526 -16.20 -4.94 -38.65
CA VAL A 526 -16.63 -5.87 -37.59
C VAL A 526 -15.89 -7.21 -37.73
N GLU A 527 -15.73 -7.70 -38.96
CA GLU A 527 -14.95 -8.91 -39.25
C GLU A 527 -13.45 -8.74 -38.96
N VAL A 528 -12.86 -7.60 -39.33
CA VAL A 528 -11.44 -7.30 -39.08
C VAL A 528 -11.27 -6.60 -37.73
N GLY A 529 -11.42 -7.37 -36.65
CA GLY A 529 -11.07 -6.94 -35.29
C GLY A 529 -12.18 -6.30 -34.45
N GLY A 530 -13.38 -6.09 -35.01
CA GLY A 530 -14.53 -5.54 -34.28
C GLY A 530 -15.07 -6.41 -33.15
N TRP A 531 -14.90 -7.74 -33.23
CA TRP A 531 -15.25 -8.66 -32.15
C TRP A 531 -14.56 -8.33 -30.80
N ARG A 532 -13.36 -7.74 -30.84
CA ARG A 532 -12.62 -7.32 -29.64
C ARG A 532 -13.27 -6.12 -28.97
N TRP A 533 -13.80 -5.19 -29.76
CA TRP A 533 -14.50 -3.99 -29.27
C TRP A 533 -15.92 -4.31 -28.80
N LEU A 534 -16.63 -5.20 -29.50
CA LEU A 534 -17.95 -5.70 -29.08
C LEU A 534 -17.86 -6.44 -27.75
N GLY A 535 -16.85 -7.31 -27.59
CA GLY A 535 -16.56 -7.98 -26.32
C GLY A 535 -16.25 -6.97 -25.20
N GLY A 536 -15.42 -5.96 -25.48
CA GLY A 536 -15.13 -4.87 -24.54
C GLY A 536 -16.37 -4.07 -24.11
N ALA A 537 -17.27 -3.76 -25.04
CA ALA A 537 -18.52 -3.05 -24.77
C ALA A 537 -19.49 -3.89 -23.91
N VAL A 538 -19.63 -5.20 -24.20
CA VAL A 538 -20.44 -6.11 -23.38
C VAL A 538 -19.88 -6.23 -21.96
N VAL A 539 -18.55 -6.33 -21.81
CA VAL A 539 -17.90 -6.34 -20.50
C VAL A 539 -18.15 -5.02 -19.76
N LEU A 540 -18.00 -3.87 -20.42
CA LEU A 540 -18.30 -2.55 -19.82
C LEU A 540 -19.76 -2.41 -19.40
N ALA A 541 -20.70 -2.90 -20.20
CA ALA A 541 -22.12 -2.89 -19.87
C ALA A 541 -22.43 -3.79 -18.66
N PHE A 542 -21.81 -4.97 -18.60
CA PHE A 542 -21.95 -5.90 -17.48
C PHE A 542 -21.33 -5.32 -16.19
N LEU A 543 -20.14 -4.72 -16.30
CA LEU A 543 -19.47 -4.03 -15.19
C LEU A 543 -20.27 -2.82 -14.71
N GLY A 544 -20.84 -2.03 -15.63
CA GLY A 544 -21.72 -0.91 -15.29
C GLY A 544 -22.95 -1.38 -14.53
N ARG A 545 -23.60 -2.45 -14.98
CA ARG A 545 -24.77 -3.03 -14.31
C ARG A 545 -24.43 -3.62 -12.94
N ALA A 546 -23.27 -4.29 -12.82
CA ALA A 546 -22.77 -4.83 -11.56
C ALA A 546 -22.32 -3.74 -10.58
N ALA A 547 -21.90 -2.56 -11.06
CA ALA A 547 -21.56 -1.42 -10.21
C ALA A 547 -22.80 -0.67 -9.67
N THR A 548 -23.95 -0.84 -10.32
CA THR A 548 -25.23 -0.22 -9.91
C THR A 548 -26.17 -1.15 -9.14
N ALA A 549 -25.84 -2.43 -9.03
CA ALA A 549 -26.55 -3.44 -8.25
C ALA A 549 -25.84 -3.62 -6.91
#